data_AF-A0A1W1Z1D5-F1
#
_entry.id   AF-A0A1W1Z1D5-F1
#
_cell.length_a   1.000
_cell.length_b   1.000
_cell.length_c   1.000
_cell.angle_alpha   90.00
_cell.angle_beta   90.00
_cell.angle_gamma   90.00
#
_symmetry.space_group_name_H-M   'P 1'
#
loop_
_entity.id
_entity.type
_entity.pdbx_description
1 polymer ?
#
loop_
_entity_poly.entity_id
_entity_poly.type
_entity_poly.pdbx_seq_one_letter_code
_entity_poly.pdbx_strand_id
1 'polypeptide(L)'
;MGLFSGIFGNASEMTLEDAKDDLSHILIPNETIELAYKLIRDKIIFTSHRLIIIDIQGMGKKQEFQSIPYRSISRFTVETAGNFDLDSELDIYISSATEPTVALEFQGKHAIFEVQQALSQAIL
;
A
#
# COMPACT_ATOMS: atom_id res chain seq x y z
N MET A 1 -17.53 7.38 8.94
CA MET A 1 -16.57 6.64 9.79
C MET A 1 -15.67 5.92 8.82
N GLY A 2 -14.41 6.33 8.73
CA GLY A 2 -13.46 5.74 7.78
C GLY A 2 -13.22 4.28 8.12
N LEU A 3 -12.97 3.46 7.10
CA LEU A 3 -12.75 2.03 7.30
C LEU A 3 -11.64 1.81 8.34
N PHE A 4 -10.60 2.64 8.32
CA PHE A 4 -9.37 2.40 9.06
C PHE A 4 -9.21 3.18 10.38
N SER A 5 -10.31 3.48 11.07
CA SER A 5 -10.30 4.32 12.29
C SER A 5 -9.50 3.76 13.48
N GLY A 6 -8.98 2.53 13.41
CA GLY A 6 -8.34 1.83 14.54
C GLY A 6 -6.85 1.53 14.41
N ILE A 7 -6.19 1.94 13.32
CA ILE A 7 -4.80 1.55 13.01
C ILE A 7 -3.77 2.71 13.09
N PHE A 8 -4.08 3.78 13.80
CA PHE A 8 -3.17 4.92 13.93
C PHE A 8 -2.02 4.64 14.92
N GLY A 9 -0.77 4.75 14.46
CA GLY A 9 0.35 4.97 15.38
C GLY A 9 1.73 4.38 15.07
N ASN A 10 2.29 4.49 13.86
CA ASN A 10 3.70 4.10 13.63
C ASN A 10 4.47 4.98 12.61
N ALA A 11 5.81 4.95 12.74
CA ALA A 11 6.77 5.87 12.09
C ALA A 11 6.88 5.77 10.55
N SER A 12 6.22 4.80 9.93
CA SER A 12 6.16 4.58 8.47
C SER A 12 4.90 5.15 7.82
N GLU A 13 3.97 5.69 8.61
CA GLU A 13 2.74 6.33 8.15
C GLU A 13 3.06 7.72 7.57
N MET A 14 2.68 7.94 6.31
CA MET A 14 2.74 9.25 5.68
C MET A 14 1.62 10.13 6.20
N THR A 15 1.84 11.44 6.25
CA THR A 15 0.73 12.34 6.52
C THR A 15 -0.28 12.27 5.37
N LEU A 16 -1.57 12.39 5.68
CA LEU A 16 -2.61 12.45 4.65
C LEU A 16 -2.44 13.67 3.74
N GLU A 17 -1.73 14.70 4.19
CA GLU A 17 -1.39 15.90 3.42
C GLU A 17 -0.37 15.57 2.33
N ASP A 18 0.72 14.88 2.67
CA ASP A 18 1.73 14.43 1.68
C ASP A 18 1.09 13.53 0.62
N ALA A 19 0.23 12.60 1.04
CA ALA A 19 -0.47 11.70 0.12
C ALA A 19 -1.50 12.43 -0.76
N LYS A 20 -2.14 13.49 -0.24
CA LYS A 20 -3.05 14.32 -1.04
C LYS A 20 -2.32 15.09 -2.12
N ASP A 21 -1.12 15.60 -1.83
CA ASP A 21 -0.33 16.31 -2.83
C ASP A 21 0.04 15.37 -3.99
N ASP A 22 0.48 14.14 -3.69
CA ASP A 22 0.78 13.11 -4.68
C ASP A 22 -0.44 12.74 -5.56
N LEU A 23 -1.66 12.76 -5.00
CA LEU A 23 -2.87 12.25 -5.66
C LEU A 23 -3.86 13.33 -6.09
N SER A 24 -3.55 14.62 -5.87
CA SER A 24 -4.46 15.77 -6.02
C SER A 24 -5.16 15.85 -7.38
N HIS A 25 -4.54 15.32 -8.44
CA HIS A 25 -5.05 15.35 -9.80
C HIS A 25 -5.73 14.06 -10.28
N ILE A 26 -5.69 12.97 -9.49
CA ILE A 26 -6.14 11.64 -9.93
C ILE A 26 -7.26 11.04 -9.06
N LEU A 27 -7.55 11.64 -7.91
CA LEU A 27 -8.71 11.26 -7.09
C LEU A 27 -10.00 11.69 -7.77
N ILE A 28 -10.99 10.80 -7.76
CA ILE A 28 -12.33 11.09 -8.27
C ILE A 28 -13.19 11.78 -7.20
N PRO A 29 -14.32 12.42 -7.57
CA PRO A 29 -15.25 12.96 -6.58
C PRO A 29 -15.70 11.89 -5.59
N ASN A 30 -15.70 12.23 -4.30
CA ASN A 30 -16.01 11.34 -3.16
C ASN A 30 -15.00 10.21 -2.90
N GLU A 31 -13.86 10.17 -3.59
CA GLU A 31 -12.74 9.29 -3.22
C GLU A 31 -11.88 9.96 -2.14
N THR A 32 -11.90 9.42 -0.93
CA THR A 32 -11.06 9.87 0.19
C THR A 32 -9.85 8.97 0.38
N ILE A 33 -8.67 9.57 0.61
CA ILE A 33 -7.50 8.86 1.14
C ILE A 33 -7.78 8.51 2.60
N GLU A 34 -7.61 7.25 2.96
CA GLU A 34 -7.83 6.79 4.33
C GLU A 34 -6.52 6.42 5.03
N LEU A 35 -5.53 5.89 4.30
CA LEU A 35 -4.19 5.61 4.82
C LEU A 35 -3.14 5.84 3.75
N ALA A 36 -1.92 6.16 4.17
CA ALA A 36 -0.77 6.20 3.30
C ALA A 36 0.47 5.74 4.06
N TYR A 37 1.25 4.85 3.44
CA TYR A 37 2.52 4.39 3.99
C TYR A 37 3.63 4.65 2.99
N LYS A 38 4.77 5.09 3.53
CA LYS A 38 6.01 5.20 2.77
C LYS A 38 6.83 3.94 3.02
N LEU A 39 7.16 3.25 1.95
CA LEU A 39 8.08 2.12 1.97
C LEU A 39 9.51 2.61 1.70
N ILE A 40 10.44 1.68 1.49
CA ILE A 40 11.85 2.00 1.23
C ILE A 40 11.97 2.89 -0.02
N ARG A 41 11.29 2.49 -1.10
CA ARG A 41 11.27 3.21 -2.39
C ARG A 41 9.87 3.68 -2.76
N ASP A 42 8.88 2.84 -2.52
CA ASP A 42 7.55 3.02 -3.05
C ASP A 42 6.60 3.64 -2.02
N LYS A 43 5.42 4.07 -2.47
CA LYS A 43 4.34 4.53 -1.59
C LYS A 43 3.12 3.65 -1.81
N ILE A 44 2.45 3.29 -0.72
CA ILE A 44 1.20 2.53 -0.76
C ILE A 44 0.10 3.36 -0.09
N ILE A 45 -0.96 3.64 -0.84
CA ILE A 45 -2.03 4.56 -0.44
C ILE A 45 -3.36 3.83 -0.55
N PHE A 46 -4.08 3.78 0.56
CA PHE A 46 -5.42 3.21 0.63
C PHE A 46 -6.43 4.34 0.51
N THR A 47 -7.33 4.23 -0.48
CA THR A 47 -8.47 5.12 -0.60
C THR A 47 -9.75 4.37 -0.25
N SER A 48 -10.86 5.08 -0.11
CA SER A 48 -12.20 4.46 0.01
C SER A 48 -12.59 3.54 -1.17
N HIS A 49 -11.84 3.54 -2.29
CA HIS A 49 -12.22 2.85 -3.52
C HIS A 49 -11.19 1.82 -4.01
N ARG A 50 -9.90 2.08 -3.80
CA ARG A 50 -8.81 1.31 -4.41
C ARG A 50 -7.51 1.46 -3.63
N LEU A 51 -6.62 0.50 -3.84
CA LEU A 51 -5.23 0.63 -3.50
C LEU A 51 -4.52 1.40 -4.61
N ILE A 52 -3.70 2.38 -4.25
CA ILE A 52 -2.82 3.10 -5.17
C ILE A 52 -1.39 2.84 -4.74
N ILE A 53 -0.57 2.37 -5.67
CA ILE A 53 0.87 2.15 -5.47
C ILE A 53 1.60 3.16 -6.34
N ILE A 54 2.53 3.90 -5.74
CA ILE A 54 3.43 4.80 -6.45
C ILE A 54 4.81 4.19 -6.41
N ASP A 55 5.20 3.55 -7.52
CA ASP A 55 6.54 2.99 -7.71
C ASP A 55 7.47 4.09 -8.25
N ILE A 56 8.58 4.31 -7.55
CA ILE A 56 9.58 5.30 -7.93
C ILE A 56 10.68 4.60 -8.74
N GLN A 57 10.61 4.74 -10.06
CA GLN A 57 11.52 4.10 -11.00
C GLN A 57 12.73 4.98 -11.35
N GLY A 58 13.86 4.31 -11.59
CA GLY A 58 15.15 4.95 -11.86
C GLY A 58 15.69 5.67 -10.62
N MET A 59 16.63 6.62 -10.81
CA MET A 59 17.17 7.44 -9.71
C MET A 59 16.16 8.50 -9.23
N GLY A 60 14.89 8.14 -9.01
CA GLY A 60 13.85 9.03 -8.48
C GLY A 60 13.16 9.94 -9.51
N LYS A 61 13.38 9.74 -10.81
CA LYS A 61 12.91 10.68 -11.85
C LYS A 61 11.58 10.30 -12.50
N LYS A 62 11.19 9.03 -12.41
CA LYS A 62 9.96 8.52 -13.01
C LYS A 62 9.11 7.90 -11.92
N GLN A 63 7.83 8.23 -11.92
CA GLN A 63 6.86 7.62 -11.02
C GLN A 63 5.84 6.84 -11.85
N GLU A 64 5.55 5.63 -11.44
CA GLU A 64 4.46 4.82 -11.97
C GLU A 64 3.34 4.75 -10.93
N PHE A 65 2.11 5.09 -11.36
CA PHE A 65 0.93 5.06 -10.50
C PHE A 65 0.07 3.85 -10.89
N GLN A 66 0.01 2.87 -10.01
CA GLN A 66 -0.80 1.67 -10.20
C GLN A 66 -2.07 1.79 -9.36
N SER A 67 -3.23 1.80 -10.02
CA SER A 67 -4.54 1.82 -9.37
C SER A 67 -5.17 0.43 -9.38
N ILE A 68 -5.32 -0.16 -8.21
CA ILE A 68 -5.82 -1.53 -8.03
C ILE A 68 -7.15 -1.48 -7.27
N PRO A 69 -8.30 -1.65 -7.96
CA PRO A 69 -9.59 -1.74 -7.28
C PRO A 69 -9.60 -2.89 -6.28
N TYR A 70 -10.13 -2.69 -5.08
CA TYR A 70 -10.12 -3.73 -4.03
C TYR A 70 -10.74 -5.04 -4.48
N ARG A 71 -11.87 -4.98 -5.20
CA ARG A 71 -12.55 -6.15 -5.78
C ARG A 71 -11.70 -6.99 -6.75
N SER A 72 -10.60 -6.44 -7.27
CA SER A 72 -9.73 -7.11 -8.23
C SER A 72 -8.61 -7.90 -7.54
N ILE A 73 -8.34 -7.63 -6.27
CA ILE A 73 -7.35 -8.36 -5.48
C ILE A 73 -7.96 -9.71 -5.12
N SER A 74 -7.35 -10.79 -5.59
CA SER A 74 -7.84 -12.15 -5.34
C SER A 74 -7.21 -12.78 -4.11
N ARG A 75 -5.94 -12.48 -3.86
CA ARG A 75 -5.18 -12.90 -2.68
C ARG A 75 -3.96 -12.01 -2.49
N PHE A 76 -3.39 -12.08 -1.30
CA PHE A 76 -2.08 -11.51 -1.01
C PHE A 76 -1.31 -12.49 -0.10
N THR A 77 0.02 -12.41 -0.13
CA THR A 77 0.90 -13.17 0.76
C THR A 77 1.86 -12.22 1.45
N VAL A 78 2.19 -12.51 2.71
CA VAL A 78 3.12 -11.72 3.52
C VAL A 78 4.23 -12.65 3.98
N GLU A 79 5.46 -12.29 3.64
CA GLU A 79 6.67 -12.92 4.14
C GLU A 79 7.36 -11.97 5.11
N THR A 80 7.52 -12.40 6.37
CA THR A 80 8.13 -11.55 7.40
C THR A 80 9.63 -11.78 7.50
N ALA A 81 10.38 -10.69 7.71
CA ALA A 81 11.81 -10.70 8.02
C ALA A 81 12.18 -11.78 9.07
N GLY A 82 13.11 -12.65 8.71
CA GLY A 82 13.67 -13.68 9.59
C GLY A 82 14.63 -13.12 10.64
N ASN A 83 15.52 -13.96 11.17
CA ASN A 83 16.57 -13.51 12.11
C ASN A 83 17.78 -12.87 11.40
N PHE A 84 17.94 -13.13 10.09
CA PHE A 84 19.08 -12.69 9.28
C PHE A 84 18.70 -11.76 8.12
N ASP A 85 17.43 -11.78 7.72
CA ASP A 85 16.86 -10.84 6.75
C ASP A 85 16.15 -9.73 7.52
N LEU A 86 16.37 -8.48 7.14
CA LEU A 86 15.78 -7.31 7.79
C LEU A 86 14.49 -6.87 7.11
N ASP A 87 14.26 -7.35 5.90
CA ASP A 87 13.17 -6.89 5.06
C ASP A 87 12.02 -7.91 5.04
N SER A 88 10.81 -7.40 4.99
CA SER A 88 9.58 -8.18 4.85
C SER A 88 8.95 -7.88 3.49
N GLU A 89 8.27 -8.85 2.90
CA GLU A 89 7.71 -8.74 1.55
C GLU A 89 6.19 -8.95 1.57
N LEU A 90 5.49 -8.12 0.80
CA LEU A 90 4.06 -8.25 0.53
C LEU A 90 3.84 -8.44 -0.97
N ASP A 91 3.21 -9.55 -1.30
CA ASP A 91 2.81 -9.90 -2.66
C ASP A 91 1.31 -9.76 -2.85
N ILE A 92 0.90 -9.08 -3.90
CA ILE A 92 -0.51 -8.87 -4.26
C ILE A 92 -0.80 -9.53 -5.61
N TYR A 93 -1.83 -10.36 -5.62
CA TYR A 93 -2.28 -11.08 -6.80
C TYR A 93 -3.61 -10.50 -7.28
N ILE A 94 -3.66 -10.15 -8.57
CA ILE A 94 -4.84 -9.56 -9.19
C ILE A 94 -5.57 -10.62 -10.02
N SER A 95 -6.88 -10.74 -9.80
CA SER A 95 -7.75 -11.67 -10.53
C SER A 95 -7.19 -13.11 -10.51
N SER A 96 -7.04 -13.76 -11.66
CA SER A 96 -6.54 -15.14 -11.77
C SER A 96 -5.02 -15.22 -11.97
N ALA A 97 -4.25 -14.17 -11.65
CA ALA A 97 -2.80 -14.19 -11.80
C ALA A 97 -2.17 -15.31 -10.96
N THR A 98 -1.27 -16.08 -11.60
CA THR A 98 -0.50 -17.14 -10.95
C THR A 98 0.66 -16.56 -10.16
N GLU A 99 1.35 -15.57 -10.73
CA GLU A 99 2.45 -14.81 -10.12
C GLU A 99 1.95 -13.51 -9.48
N PRO A 100 2.67 -12.95 -8.49
CA PRO A 100 2.32 -11.68 -7.89
C PRO A 100 2.36 -10.59 -8.96
N THR A 101 1.31 -9.76 -9.00
CA THR A 101 1.26 -8.61 -9.91
C THR A 101 2.04 -7.43 -9.35
N VAL A 102 2.13 -7.36 -8.02
CA VAL A 102 2.90 -6.36 -7.29
C VAL A 102 3.60 -7.05 -6.13
N ALA A 103 4.90 -6.80 -5.98
CA ALA A 103 5.73 -7.21 -4.86
C ALA A 103 6.29 -5.94 -4.19
N LEU A 104 6.13 -5.82 -2.87
CA LEU A 104 6.49 -4.64 -2.10
C LEU A 104 7.40 -5.02 -0.92
N GLU A 105 8.51 -4.31 -0.78
CA GLU A 105 9.49 -4.52 0.28
C GLU A 105 9.31 -3.51 1.43
N PHE A 106 9.41 -4.01 2.65
CA PHE A 106 9.23 -3.28 3.90
C PHE A 106 10.48 -3.39 4.77
N GLN A 107 10.99 -2.25 5.23
CA GLN A 107 12.02 -2.24 6.27
C GLN A 107 11.39 -2.44 7.65
N GLY A 108 11.76 -3.53 8.32
CA GLY A 108 11.29 -3.85 9.67
C GLY A 108 9.87 -4.44 9.71
N LYS A 109 9.47 -4.87 10.90
CA LYS A 109 8.29 -5.76 11.07
C LYS A 109 6.96 -5.03 11.31
N HIS A 110 6.96 -3.80 11.79
CA HIS A 110 5.72 -3.14 12.22
C HIS A 110 4.84 -2.69 11.05
N ALA A 111 5.44 -2.04 10.05
CA ALA A 111 4.71 -1.49 8.91
C ALA A 111 3.97 -2.57 8.11
N ILE A 112 4.56 -3.76 7.97
CA ILE A 112 3.95 -4.83 7.18
C ILE A 112 2.69 -5.41 7.82
N PHE A 113 2.63 -5.50 9.17
CA PHE A 113 1.43 -5.97 9.86
C PHE A 113 0.27 -4.98 9.75
N GLU A 114 0.55 -3.68 9.81
CA GLU A 114 -0.47 -2.64 9.63
C GLU A 114 -1.01 -2.63 8.19
N VAL A 115 -0.12 -2.69 7.20
CA VAL A 115 -0.52 -2.80 5.80
C VAL A 115 -1.29 -4.09 5.54
N GLN A 116 -0.89 -5.20 6.14
CA GLN A 116 -1.62 -6.47 6.06
C GLN A 116 -3.04 -6.34 6.64
N GLN A 117 -3.19 -5.68 7.79
CA GLN A 117 -4.49 -5.44 8.41
C GLN A 117 -5.35 -4.51 7.55
N ALA A 118 -4.78 -3.42 7.04
CA ALA A 118 -5.46 -2.47 6.16
C ALA A 118 -5.92 -3.15 4.86
N LEU A 119 -5.05 -3.96 4.24
CA LEU A 119 -5.40 -4.71 3.04
C LEU A 119 -6.51 -5.71 3.31
N SER A 120 -6.46 -6.42 4.44
CA SER A 120 -7.52 -7.35 4.85
C SER A 120 -8.86 -6.64 5.02
N GLN A 121 -8.87 -5.49 5.68
CA GLN A 121 -10.09 -4.71 5.88
C GLN A 121 -10.64 -4.08 4.58
N ALA A 122 -9.78 -3.82 3.59
CA ALA A 122 -10.21 -3.27 2.32
C ALA A 122 -10.86 -4.31 1.37
N ILE A 123 -10.46 -5.58 1.48
CA ILE A 123 -10.84 -6.62 0.51
C ILE A 123 -11.81 -7.69 1.05
N LEU A 124 -11.95 -7.83 2.38
CA LEU A 124 -12.82 -8.81 3.04
C LEU A 124 -14.13 -8.18 3.52
#